data_AF-A0A5E4HQC9-F1
#
_entry.id   AF-A0A5E4HQC9-F1
#
_cell.length_a   1.000
_cell.length_b   1.000
_cell.length_c   1.000
_cell.angle_alpha   90.00
_cell.angle_beta   90.00
_cell.angle_gamma   90.00
#
_symmetry.space_group_name_H-M   'P 1'
#
loop_
_entity.id
_entity.type
_entity.pdbx_description
1 polymer ?
#
loop_
_entity_poly.entity_id
_entity_poly.type
_entity_poly.pdbx_seq_one_letter_code
_entity_poly.pdbx_strand_id
1 'polypeptide(L)'
;MWLITSFAAASIVTATWAISPKKYRLDSLTLMLWGLTIMVLMDHVLGYNGGPFIQTQTTGLIQNGTLLGIAMLAPVFAVWGIMLATSTLRGEISTR
;
A
#
# COMPACT_ATOMS: atom_id res chain seq x y z
N MET A 1 5.34 1.55 12.99
CA MET A 1 3.97 1.01 12.75
C MET A 1 3.55 1.07 11.28
N TRP A 2 4.04 2.04 10.49
CA TRP A 2 3.70 2.14 9.06
C TRP A 2 4.22 0.98 8.19
N LEU A 3 5.30 0.31 8.62
CA LEU A 3 5.76 -0.94 8.02
C LEU A 3 4.76 -2.08 8.20
N ILE A 4 4.18 -2.21 9.39
CA ILE A 4 3.18 -3.23 9.68
C ILE A 4 1.89 -2.94 8.91
N THR A 5 1.45 -1.68 8.86
CA THR A 5 0.23 -1.32 8.13
C THR A 5 0.38 -1.51 6.62
N SER A 6 1.53 -1.14 6.03
CA SER A 6 1.77 -1.34 4.59
C SER A 6 1.89 -2.83 4.26
N PHE A 7 2.58 -3.62 5.08
CA PHE A 7 2.68 -5.07 4.92
C PHE A 7 1.31 -5.78 5.07
N ALA A 8 0.52 -5.37 6.06
CA ALA A 8 -0.85 -5.88 6.24
C ALA A 8 -1.75 -5.53 5.04
N ALA A 9 -1.69 -4.29 4.56
CA ALA A 9 -2.42 -3.87 3.37
C ALA A 9 -2.00 -4.67 2.12
N ALA A 10 -0.71 -4.85 1.89
CA ALA A 10 -0.18 -5.66 0.79
C ALA A 10 -0.66 -7.12 0.90
N SER A 11 -0.63 -7.70 2.09
CA SER A 11 -1.07 -9.08 2.34
C SER A 11 -2.57 -9.25 2.11
N ILE A 12 -3.39 -8.34 2.63
CA ILE A 12 -4.85 -8.37 2.44
C ILE A 12 -5.19 -8.25 0.96
N VAL A 13 -4.61 -7.27 0.25
CA VAL A 13 -4.89 -7.09 -1.18
C VAL A 13 -4.39 -8.27 -2.02
N THR A 14 -3.25 -8.88 -1.65
CA THR A 14 -2.77 -10.12 -2.30
C THR A 14 -3.74 -11.27 -2.08
N ALA A 15 -4.27 -11.44 -0.87
CA ALA A 15 -5.28 -12.45 -0.58
C ALA A 15 -6.59 -12.18 -1.35
N THR A 16 -7.03 -10.92 -1.39
CA THR A 16 -8.21 -10.51 -2.18
C THR A 16 -7.98 -10.73 -3.68
N TRP A 17 -6.78 -10.49 -4.20
CA TRP A 17 -6.41 -10.77 -5.59
C TRP A 17 -6.51 -12.27 -5.92
N ALA A 18 -6.12 -13.15 -5.00
CA ALA A 18 -6.18 -14.60 -5.20
C ALA A 18 -7.63 -15.14 -5.33
N ILE A 19 -8.61 -14.46 -4.72
CA ILE A 19 -10.01 -14.92 -4.66
C ILE A 19 -10.90 -14.12 -5.63
N SER A 20 -10.56 -12.88 -5.92
CA SER A 20 -11.37 -12.00 -6.76
C SER A 20 -11.17 -12.26 -8.26
N PRO A 21 -12.22 -12.04 -9.08
CA PRO A 21 -12.06 -12.07 -10.53
C PRO A 21 -11.05 -11.01 -10.99
N LYS A 22 -10.23 -11.34 -12.00
CA LYS A 22 -9.17 -10.47 -12.59
C LYS A 22 -9.67 -9.11 -13.12
N LYS A 23 -10.98 -8.88 -13.08
CA LYS A 23 -11.71 -7.69 -13.50
C LYS A 23 -11.30 -6.41 -12.75
N TYR A 24 -10.69 -6.50 -11.57
CA TYR A 24 -10.39 -5.33 -10.74
C TYR A 24 -8.94 -4.84 -10.80
N ARG A 25 -8.09 -5.39 -11.69
CA ARG A 25 -6.66 -5.03 -11.80
C ARG A 25 -5.94 -5.00 -10.44
N LEU A 26 -6.28 -5.97 -9.58
CA LEU A 26 -5.69 -6.08 -8.24
C LEU A 26 -4.23 -6.52 -8.31
N ASP A 27 -3.80 -7.11 -9.43
CA ASP A 27 -2.39 -7.43 -9.72
C ASP A 27 -1.50 -6.17 -9.66
N SER A 28 -1.94 -5.08 -10.30
CA SER A 28 -1.23 -3.80 -10.30
C SER A 28 -1.22 -3.18 -8.90
N LEU A 29 -2.34 -3.26 -8.18
CA LEU A 29 -2.44 -2.75 -6.81
C LEU A 29 -1.55 -3.54 -5.83
N THR A 30 -1.53 -4.86 -5.95
CA THR A 30 -0.66 -5.75 -5.17
C THR A 30 0.81 -5.38 -5.38
N LEU A 31 1.25 -5.20 -6.63
CA LEU A 31 2.63 -4.78 -6.92
C LEU A 31 2.97 -3.41 -6.32
N MET A 32 2.07 -2.44 -6.42
CA MET A 32 2.27 -1.11 -5.83
C MET A 32 2.40 -1.18 -4.30
N LEU A 33 1.55 -1.98 -3.63
CA LEU A 33 1.58 -2.13 -2.17
C LEU A 33 2.83 -2.87 -1.68
N TRP A 34 3.27 -3.93 -2.37
CA TRP A 34 4.53 -4.59 -2.05
C TRP A 34 5.74 -3.67 -2.29
N GLY A 35 5.72 -2.86 -3.36
CA GLY A 35 6.72 -1.83 -3.61
C GLY A 35 6.80 -0.81 -2.46
N LEU A 36 5.65 -0.30 -2.00
CA LEU A 36 5.57 0.59 -0.84
C LEU A 36 6.14 -0.06 0.41
N THR A 37 5.79 -1.32 0.70
CA THR A 37 6.31 -2.05 1.86
C THR A 37 7.83 -2.19 1.82
N ILE A 38 8.41 -2.50 0.66
CA ILE A 38 9.87 -2.60 0.49
C ILE A 38 10.53 -1.24 0.69
N MET A 39 10.00 -0.16 0.10
CA MET A 39 10.53 1.19 0.29
C MET A 39 10.53 1.60 1.77
N VAL A 40 9.43 1.34 2.46
CA VAL A 40 9.28 1.60 3.90
C VAL A 40 10.23 0.75 4.75
N LEU A 41 10.46 -0.50 4.36
CA LEU A 41 11.42 -1.38 5.02
C LEU A 41 12.85 -0.86 4.85
N MET A 42 13.24 -0.48 3.63
CA MET A 42 14.57 0.07 3.36
C MET A 42 14.80 1.38 4.11
N ASP A 43 13.80 2.26 4.17
CA ASP A 43 13.85 3.50 4.95
C ASP A 43 14.13 3.22 6.44
N HIS A 44 13.45 2.24 7.04
CA HIS A 44 13.73 1.85 8.43
C HIS A 44 15.11 1.24 8.61
N VAL A 45 15.54 0.36 7.69
CA VAL A 45 16.84 -0.31 7.78
C VAL A 45 17.98 0.71 7.70
N LEU A 46 17.88 1.69 6.79
CA LEU A 46 18.87 2.74 6.61
C LEU A 46 18.81 3.82 7.71
N GLY A 47 17.61 4.13 8.22
CA GLY A 47 17.40 5.10 9.31
C GLY A 47 17.60 4.52 10.71
N TYR A 48 17.99 3.24 10.82
CA TYR A 48 18.11 2.57 12.11
C TYR A 48 19.34 3.03 12.88
N ASN A 49 19.14 3.72 14.00
CA ASN A 49 20.19 4.25 14.86
C ASN A 49 20.30 3.53 16.23
N GLY A 50 19.95 2.24 16.29
CA GLY A 50 20.11 1.43 17.51
C GLY A 50 18.98 1.52 18.54
N GLY A 51 17.83 2.12 18.20
CA GLY A 51 16.62 2.13 19.02
C GLY A 51 15.70 0.91 18.80
N PRO A 52 14.43 0.97 19.24
CA PRO A 52 13.44 -0.03 18.86
C PRO A 52 13.21 -0.02 17.34
N PHE A 53 13.28 -1.18 16.69
CA PHE A 53 13.08 -1.31 15.23
C PHE A 53 11.64 -0.99 14.81
N ILE A 54 10.68 -1.28 15.69
CA ILE A 54 9.27 -0.93 15.51
C ILE A 54 8.96 0.28 16.39
N GLN A 55 9.02 1.47 15.81
CA GLN A 55 8.61 2.69 16.50
C GLN A 55 7.10 2.91 16.38
N THR A 56 6.47 3.24 17.50
CA THR A 56 5.02 3.53 17.60
C THR A 56 4.72 5.01 17.45
N GLN A 57 5.70 5.87 17.77
CA GLN A 57 5.64 7.31 17.63
C GLN A 57 6.65 7.77 16.58
N THR A 58 6.31 8.82 15.85
CA THR A 58 7.15 9.43 14.80
C THR A 58 7.45 10.87 15.17
N THR A 59 8.69 11.31 15.00
CA THR A 59 9.14 12.68 15.30
C THR A 59 8.88 13.65 14.14
N GLY A 60 7.81 13.41 13.36
CA GLY A 60 7.45 14.16 12.15
C GLY A 60 6.11 14.88 12.27
N LEU A 61 5.60 15.39 11.14
CA LEU A 61 4.31 16.12 11.05
C LEU A 61 3.13 15.30 11.59
N ILE A 62 3.18 13.98 11.41
CA ILE A 62 2.25 13.02 11.97
C ILE A 62 2.99 12.28 13.08
N GLN A 63 2.56 12.46 14.33
CA GLN A 63 3.21 11.85 15.50
C GLN A 63 2.79 10.41 15.77
N ASN A 64 1.72 9.95 15.09
CA ASN A 64 1.19 8.60 15.20
C ASN A 64 1.62 7.74 14.00
N GLY A 65 2.47 6.74 14.26
CA GLY A 65 3.02 5.89 13.20
C GLY A 65 1.98 5.05 12.45
N THR A 66 0.81 4.77 13.04
CA THR A 66 -0.29 4.06 12.38
C THR A 66 -1.03 4.99 11.42
N LEU A 67 -1.30 6.22 11.86
CA LEU A 67 -1.95 7.23 11.02
C LEU A 67 -1.07 7.59 9.81
N LEU A 68 0.25 7.68 10.00
CA LEU A 68 1.19 7.89 8.91
C LEU A 68 1.11 6.74 7.89
N GLY A 69 1.06 5.49 8.35
CA GLY A 69 0.92 4.33 7.49
C GLY A 69 -0.37 4.34 6.66
N ILE A 70 -1.50 4.75 7.25
CA ILE A 70 -2.77 4.91 6.54
C ILE A 70 -2.68 6.06 5.52
N ALA A 71 -2.08 7.18 5.89
CA ALA A 71 -1.91 8.33 5.00
C ALA A 71 -1.07 7.96 3.75
N MET A 72 -0.06 7.10 3.90
CA MET A 72 0.76 6.61 2.77
C MET A 72 -0.01 5.68 1.82
N LEU A 73 -1.08 5.02 2.27
CA LEU A 73 -1.93 4.20 1.41
C LEU A 73 -2.84 5.04 0.51
N ALA A 74 -3.27 6.22 0.97
CA ALA A 74 -4.17 7.10 0.23
C ALA A 74 -3.70 7.42 -1.22
N PRO A 75 -2.44 7.85 -1.47
CA PRO A 75 -1.98 8.10 -2.83
C PRO A 75 -1.91 6.82 -3.68
N VAL A 76 -1.56 5.67 -3.09
CA VAL A 76 -1.54 4.38 -3.81
C VAL A 76 -2.94 3.99 -4.29
N PHE A 77 -3.94 4.09 -3.40
CA PHE A 77 -5.33 3.84 -3.76
C PHE A 77 -5.89 4.86 -4.75
N ALA A 78 -5.47 6.13 -4.66
CA ALA A 78 -5.87 7.15 -5.63
C ALA A 78 -5.36 6.82 -7.04
N VAL A 79 -4.08 6.45 -7.18
CA VAL A 79 -3.48 6.05 -8.47
C VAL A 79 -4.17 4.80 -9.02
N TRP A 80 -4.37 3.77 -8.19
CA TRP A 80 -5.09 2.58 -8.60
C TRP A 80 -6.54 2.88 -9.01
N GLY A 81 -7.25 3.74 -8.26
CA GLY A 81 -8.63 4.13 -8.59
C GLY A 81 -8.73 4.83 -9.95
N ILE A 82 -7.77 5.72 -10.27
CA ILE A 82 -7.68 6.37 -11.59
C ILE A 82 -7.38 5.33 -12.69
N MET A 83 -6.46 4.40 -12.44
CA MET A 83 -6.13 3.33 -13.37
C MET A 83 -7.33 2.40 -13.64
N LEU A 84 -8.10 2.08 -12.61
CA LEU A 84 -9.32 1.28 -12.73
C LEU A 84 -10.40 2.05 -13.52
N ALA A 85 -10.63 3.33 -13.20
CA ALA A 85 -11.59 4.17 -13.91
C ALA A 85 -11.26 4.29 -15.40
N THR A 86 -10.00 4.58 -15.74
CA THR A 86 -9.54 4.68 -17.13
C THR A 86 -9.66 3.36 -17.89
N SER A 87 -9.32 2.23 -17.26
CA SER A 87 -9.47 0.90 -17.88
C SER A 87 -10.94 0.49 -18.11
N THR A 88 -11.84 0.93 -17.22
CA THR A 88 -13.29 0.74 -17.38
C THR A 88 -13.83 1.61 -18.51
N LEU A 89 -13.45 2.89 -18.57
CA LEU A 89 -13.84 3.82 -19.64
C LEU A 89 -13.33 3.38 -21.01
N ARG A 90 -12.13 2.77 -21.07
CA ARG A 90 -11.54 2.24 -22.31
C ARG A 90 -12.18 0.93 -22.79
N GLY A 91 -13.10 0.35 -22.02
CA GLY A 91 -13.77 -0.90 -22.35
C GLY A 91 -12.89 -2.15 -22.24
N GLU A 92 -11.70 -2.05 -21.62
CA GLU A 92 -10.81 -3.19 -21.40
C GLU A 92 -11.35 -4.18 -20.37
N ILE A 93 -12.27 -3.69 -19.52
CA ILE A 93 -12.90 -4.44 -18.45
C ILE A 93 -14.39 -4.51 -18.78
N SER A 94 -14.82 -5.60 -19.43
CA SER A 94 -16.24 -5.83 -19.70
C SER A 94 -16.97 -6.02 -18.38
N THR A 95 -17.85 -5.07 -18.02
CA THR A 95 -18.74 -5.17 -16.87
C THR A 95 -20.03 -5.95 -17.14
N ARG A 96 -20.11 -6.73 -18.23
CA ARG A 96 -21.20 -7.68 -18.44
C ARG A 96 -21.02 -8.96 -17.64
#